data_AF-A0A399RAQ1-F1
#
_entry.id   AF-A0A399RAQ1-F1
#
_cell.length_a   1.000
_cell.length_b   1.000
_cell.length_c   1.000
_cell.angle_alpha   90.00
_cell.angle_beta   90.00
_cell.angle_gamma   90.00
#
_symmetry.space_group_name_H-M   'P 1'
#
loop_
_entity.id
_entity.type
_entity.pdbx_description
1 polymer ?
#
loop_
_entity_poly.entity_id
_entity_poly.type
_entity_poly.pdbx_seq_one_letter_code
_entity_poly.pdbx_strand_id
1 'polypeptide(L)' 'MLPWADMLRHAFGLGLAPADFWACSVREWRWLSGGHESGLVRQHLDELVRQFPDKEEVPSNGTV' A
#
# COMPACT_ATOMS: atom_id res chain seq x y z
N MET A 1 10.96 -12.72 -13.96
CA MET A 1 11.80 -13.28 -12.88
C MET A 1 11.32 -12.68 -11.56
N LEU A 2 11.28 -13.45 -10.48
CA LEU A 2 10.85 -12.93 -9.17
C LEU A 2 11.92 -11.97 -8.60
N PRO A 3 11.53 -10.86 -7.94
CA PRO A 3 12.46 -9.92 -7.33
C PRO A 3 12.98 -10.45 -5.98
N TRP A 4 13.79 -11.52 -6.03
CA TRP A 4 14.26 -12.25 -4.85
C TRP A 4 14.93 -11.38 -3.78
N ALA A 5 15.73 -10.39 -4.19
CA ALA A 5 16.41 -9.49 -3.27
C ALA A 5 15.42 -8.63 -2.45
N ASP A 6 14.38 -8.12 -3.10
CA ASP A 6 13.37 -7.29 -2.44
C ASP A 6 12.43 -8.13 -1.58
N MET A 7 12.11 -9.35 -2.01
CA MET A 7 11.37 -10.31 -1.19
C MET A 7 12.13 -10.64 0.10
N LEU A 8 13.43 -10.92 0.01
CA LEU A 8 14.25 -11.22 1.19
C LEU A 8 14.36 -10.02 2.15
N ARG A 9 14.56 -8.80 1.62
CA ARG A 9 14.56 -7.58 2.44
C ARG A 9 13.22 -7.36 3.14
N HIS A 10 12.11 -7.60 2.45
CA HIS A 10 10.78 -7.51 3.03
C HIS A 10 10.56 -8.56 4.12
N ALA A 11 11.07 -9.78 3.92
CA ALA A 11 11.01 -10.85 4.92
C ALA A 11 11.74 -10.47 6.22
N PHE A 12 12.90 -9.83 6.11
CA PHE A 12 13.61 -9.27 7.27
C PHE A 12 12.77 -8.21 8.01
N GLY A 13 12.06 -7.34 7.29
CA GLY A 13 11.14 -6.37 7.89
C GLY A 13 9.95 -7.00 8.63
N LEU A 14 9.55 -8.21 8.21
CA LEU A 14 8.52 -9.02 8.88
C LEU A 14 9.07 -9.88 10.03
N GLY A 15 10.39 -9.85 10.28
CA GLY A 15 11.05 -10.64 11.34
C GLY A 15 11.36 -12.08 10.97
N LEU A 16 11.28 -12.46 9.68
CA LEU A 16 11.66 -13.79 9.21
C LEU A 16 13.18 -13.91 9.08
N ALA A 17 13.75 -15.00 9.59
CA ALA A 17 15.15 -15.32 9.34
C ALA A 17 15.34 -15.80 7.89
N PRO A 18 16.55 -15.66 7.30
CA PRO A 18 16.81 -16.11 5.93
C PRO A 18 16.47 -17.58 5.68
N ALA A 19 16.76 -18.45 6.65
CA ALA A 19 16.49 -19.88 6.54
C ALA A 19 14.98 -20.16 6.41
N ASP A 20 14.15 -19.47 7.19
CA ASP A 20 12.70 -19.61 7.15
C ASP A 20 12.11 -19.08 5.83
N PHE A 21 12.67 -17.98 5.30
CA PHE A 21 12.29 -17.47 3.98
C PHE A 21 12.56 -18.48 2.86
N TRP A 22 13.71 -19.16 2.89
CA TRP A 22 14.06 -20.17 1.88
C TRP A 22 13.27 -21.48 2.02
N ALA A 23 12.79 -21.79 3.22
CA ALA A 23 11.89 -22.91 3.46
C ALA A 23 10.44 -22.62 3.02
N CYS A 24 10.07 -21.33 2.95
CA CYS A 24 8.74 -20.86 2.60
C CYS A 24 8.46 -21.03 1.09
N SER A 25 7.29 -21.58 0.74
CA SER A 25 6.86 -21.62 -0.67
C SER A 25 6.44 -20.23 -1.15
N VAL A 26 6.48 -20.00 -2.47
CA VAL A 26 6.05 -18.72 -3.07
C VAL A 26 4.59 -18.39 -2.74
N ARG A 27 3.73 -19.40 -2.53
CA ARG A 27 2.34 -19.22 -2.12
C ARG A 27 2.23 -18.71 -0.69
N GLU A 28 2.95 -19.33 0.24
CA GLU A 28 2.99 -18.91 1.64
C GLU A 28 3.60 -17.52 1.77
N TRP A 29 4.68 -17.24 1.03
CA TRP A 29 5.27 -15.92 0.96
C TRP A 29 4.26 -14.85 0.54
N ARG A 30 3.49 -15.07 -0.54
CA ARG A 30 2.46 -14.12 -0.99
C ARG A 30 1.39 -13.87 0.07
N TRP A 31 1.07 -14.89 0.86
CA TRP A 31 0.11 -14.79 1.94
C TRP A 31 0.67 -13.99 3.11
N LEU A 32 1.94 -14.23 3.48
CA LEU A 32 2.66 -13.51 4.53
C LEU A 32 2.93 -12.05 4.17
N SER A 33 3.30 -11.78 2.91
CA SER A 33 3.58 -10.44 2.41
C SER A 33 2.31 -9.64 2.08
N GLY A 34 1.13 -10.15 2.44
CA GLY A 34 -0.16 -9.45 2.29
C GLY A 34 -0.63 -9.27 0.84
N GLY A 35 -0.04 -9.99 -0.12
CA GLY A 35 -0.22 -9.71 -1.55
C GLY A 35 0.35 -8.33 -1.90
N HIS A 36 0.92 -8.17 -3.09
CA HIS A 36 1.28 -6.84 -3.59
C HIS A 36 0.00 -6.11 -4.04
N GLU A 37 -0.99 -6.00 -3.16
CA GLU A 37 -2.03 -4.99 -3.30
C GLU A 37 -1.33 -3.72 -2.89
N SER A 38 -0.57 -3.16 -3.82
CA SER A 38 0.15 -1.91 -3.65
C SER A 38 -0.87 -0.90 -3.16
N GLY A 39 -0.90 -0.68 -1.84
CA GLY A 39 -1.77 0.30 -1.23
C GLY A 39 -1.57 1.62 -1.96
N LEU A 40 -2.65 2.36 -2.17
CA LEU A 40 -2.62 3.62 -2.91
C LEU A 40 -1.47 4.48 -2.37
N VAL A 41 -0.43 4.68 -3.18
CA VAL A 41 0.73 5.49 -2.79
C VAL A 41 0.30 6.96 -2.73
N ARG A 42 1.10 7.81 -2.06
CA ARG A 42 0.75 9.22 -1.85
C ARG A 42 0.32 9.95 -3.13
N GLN A 43 0.92 9.63 -4.27
CA GLN A 43 0.54 10.19 -5.58
C GLN A 43 -0.92 9.91 -5.94
N HIS A 44 -1.45 8.73 -5.62
CA HIS A 44 -2.85 8.40 -5.87
C HIS A 44 -3.79 9.21 -4.99
N LEU A 45 -3.38 9.53 -3.76
CA LEU A 45 -4.15 10.45 -2.90
C LEU A 45 -4.16 11.87 -3.49
N ASP A 46 -3.02 12.35 -3.97
CA ASP A 46 -2.94 13.68 -4.59
C ASP A 46 -3.79 13.76 -5.88
N GLU A 47 -3.87 12.68 -6.65
CA GLU A 47 -4.79 12.54 -7.80
C GLU A 47 -6.26 12.60 -7.38
N LEU A 48 -6.64 11.91 -6.30
CA LEU A 48 -8.01 11.93 -5.77
C LEU A 48 -8.41 13.33 -5.30
N VAL A 49 -7.54 14.03 -4.57
CA VAL A 49 -7.79 15.41 -4.12
C VAL A 49 -8.01 16.34 -5.31
N ARG A 50 -7.27 16.15 -6.40
CA ARG A 50 -7.45 16.94 -7.63
C ARG A 50 -8.76 16.62 -8.35
N GLN A 51 -9.17 15.36 -8.40
CA GLN A 51 -10.40 14.94 -9.09
C GLN A 51 -11.66 15.32 -8.31
N PHE A 52 -11.59 15.30 -6.98
CA PHE A 52 -12.71 15.55 -6.08
C PHE A 52 -12.34 16.64 -5.08
N PRO A 53 -12.22 17.91 -5.53
CA PRO A 53 -11.98 19.01 -4.61
C PRO A 53 -13.19 19.20 -3.69
N ASP A 54 -12.92 19.44 -2.41
CA ASP A 54 -13.97 19.75 -1.44
C ASP A 54 -14.77 20.97 -1.90
N LYS A 55 -16.09 20.85 -1.86
CA LYS A 55 -16.97 21.99 -2.11
C LYS A 55 -17.06 22.77 -0.81
N GLU A 56 -16.55 24.00 -0.81
CA GLU A 56 -16.91 24.94 0.26
C GLU A 56 -18.43 25.10 0.25
N GLU A 57 -19.10 24.62 1.29
CA GLU A 57 -20.46 25.07 1.59
C GLU A 57 -20.36 26.55 1.94
N VAL A 58 -20.55 27.41 0.93
CA VAL A 58 -20.81 28.82 1.17
C VAL A 58 -22.09 28.87 1.99
N PRO A 59 -22.06 29.32 3.26
CA PRO A 59 -23.27 29.42 4.04
C PRO A 59 -24.16 30.44 3.35
N SER A 60 -25.30 29.96 2.85
CA SER A 60 -26.39 30.80 2.37
C SER A 60 -26.96 31.53 3.58
N ASN A 61 -26.27 32.58 4.02
CA ASN A 61 -26.87 33.57 4.91
C ASN A 61 -27.91 34.31 4.07
N GLY A 62 -29.11 33.76 4.08
CA GLY A 62 -30.30 34.48 3.70
C GLY A 62 -30.43 35.71 4.59
N THR A 63 -30.39 36.88 3.98
CA THR A 63 -31.02 38.06 4.55
C THR A 63 -31.80 38.76 3.44
N VAL A 64 -33.08 38.90 3.75
CA VAL A 64 -34.18 39.62 3.09
C VAL A 64 -33.80 41.01 2.63
#